data_AF-X1GXK5-F1
#
_entry.id   AF-X1GXK5-F1
#
_cell.length_a   1.000
_cell.length_b   1.000
_cell.length_c   1.000
_cell.angle_alpha   90.00
_cell.angle_beta   90.00
_cell.angle_gamma   90.00
#
_symmetry.space_group_name_H-M   'P 1'
#
loop_
_entity.id
_entity.type
_entity.pdbx_description
1 polymer ?
#
loop_
_entity_poly.entity_id
_entity_poly.type
_entity_poly.pdbx_seq_one_letter_code
_entity_poly.pdbx_strand_id
1 'polypeptide(L)'
;MILPNRHIASLTELSPTEVEALADIMRQLTIRYDNLFEISFPYSMGFHQAPVNDVSHPEWHLHAHYYPPLLRSATVRKFMVGFEMLASPQRDLT
;
A
#
# COMPACT_ATOMS: atom_id res chain seq x y z
N MET A 1 -0.36 -4.37 -1.90
CA MET A 1 0.08 -3.36 -2.89
C MET A 1 -1.01 -3.25 -3.95
N ILE A 2 -1.34 -2.03 -4.38
CA ILE A 2 -2.24 -1.75 -5.50
C ILE A 2 -1.41 -1.14 -6.62
N LEU A 3 -1.60 -1.58 -7.87
CA LEU A 3 -0.95 -1.01 -9.05
C LEU A 3 -1.90 -1.04 -10.25
N PRO A 4 -1.76 -0.10 -11.21
CA PRO A 4 -2.50 -0.13 -12.46
C PRO A 4 -1.95 -1.23 -13.38
N ASN A 5 -2.84 -1.88 -14.14
CA ASN A 5 -2.44 -2.88 -15.13
C ASN A 5 -1.70 -2.23 -16.32
N ARG A 6 -2.14 -1.04 -16.74
CA ARG A 6 -1.44 -0.25 -17.74
C ARG A 6 -0.19 0.35 -17.12
N HIS A 7 0.91 0.34 -17.88
CA HIS A 7 2.14 0.99 -17.46
C HIS A 7 1.94 2.51 -17.46
N ILE A 8 2.02 3.10 -16.26
CA ILE A 8 2.02 4.55 -16.02
C ILE A 8 2.99 4.85 -14.88
N ALA A 9 3.63 6.01 -14.96
CA ALA A 9 4.65 6.40 -13.99
C ALA A 9 4.09 7.26 -12.84
N SER A 10 2.94 7.91 -13.05
CA SER A 10 2.36 8.87 -12.10
C SER A 10 0.83 8.84 -12.01
N LEU A 11 0.30 9.35 -10.89
CA LEU A 11 -1.15 9.47 -10.69
C LEU A 11 -1.83 10.34 -11.77
N THR A 12 -1.12 11.32 -12.32
CA THR A 12 -1.65 12.26 -13.32
C THR A 12 -1.89 11.61 -14.67
N GLU A 13 -1.32 10.43 -14.92
CA GLU A 13 -1.52 9.68 -16.17
C GLU A 13 -2.74 8.75 -16.13
N LEU A 14 -3.45 8.66 -14.99
CA LEU A 14 -4.68 7.89 -14.89
C LEU A 14 -5.77 8.53 -15.77
N SER A 15 -6.41 7.71 -16.59
CA SER A 15 -7.65 8.08 -17.27
C SER A 15 -8.81 8.19 -16.26
N PRO A 16 -9.90 8.90 -16.59
CA PRO A 16 -11.06 8.99 -15.71
C PRO A 16 -11.60 7.63 -15.25
N THR A 17 -11.65 6.63 -16.15
CA THR A 17 -12.07 5.26 -15.82
C THR A 17 -11.10 4.57 -14.86
N GLU A 18 -9.79 4.81 -14.98
CA GLU A 18 -8.81 4.24 -14.06
C GLU A 18 -8.83 4.93 -12.68
N VAL A 19 -9.21 6.22 -12.61
CA VAL A 19 -9.46 6.91 -11.33
C VAL A 19 -10.65 6.28 -10.61
N GLU A 20 -11.75 6.02 -11.32
CA GLU A 20 -12.92 5.33 -10.76
C GLU A 20 -12.56 3.90 -10.30
N ALA A 21 -11.81 3.16 -11.12
CA ALA A 21 -11.35 1.82 -10.77
C ALA A 21 -10.41 1.83 -9.55
N LEU A 22 -9.53 2.83 -9.45
CA LEU A 22 -8.65 3.03 -8.29
C LEU A 22 -9.46 3.27 -7.01
N ALA A 23 -10.47 4.16 -7.07
CA ALA A 23 -11.35 4.42 -5.94
C ALA A 23 -12.11 3.17 -5.49
N ASP A 24 -12.63 2.38 -6.44
CA ASP A 24 -13.34 1.14 -6.13
C ASP A 24 -12.42 0.09 -5.49
N ILE A 25 -11.23 -0.16 -6.05
CA ILE A 25 -10.32 -1.16 -5.48
C ILE A 25 -9.78 -0.74 -4.10
N MET A 26 -9.51 0.56 -3.89
CA MET A 26 -9.12 1.09 -2.58
C MET A 26 -10.24 0.88 -1.55
N ARG A 27 -11.49 1.16 -1.91
CA ARG A 27 -12.66 0.92 -1.05
C ARG A 27 -12.82 -0.57 -0.72
N GLN A 28 -12.72 -1.44 -1.71
CA GLN A 28 -12.83 -2.89 -1.48
C GLN A 28 -11.72 -3.41 -0.56
N LEU A 29 -10.49 -2.90 -0.72
CA LEU A 29 -9.36 -3.26 0.13
C LEU A 29 -9.59 -2.83 1.58
N THR A 30 -9.99 -1.58 1.81
CA THR A 30 -10.18 -1.07 3.18
C THR A 30 -11.35 -1.73 3.89
N ILE A 31 -12.45 -2.03 3.18
CA ILE A 31 -13.55 -2.84 3.73
C ILE A 31 -13.05 -4.22 4.19
N ARG A 32 -12.20 -4.88 3.38
CA ARG A 32 -11.64 -6.19 3.74
C ARG A 32 -10.69 -6.10 4.93
N TYR A 33 -9.92 -5.01 5.05
CA TYR A 33 -9.11 -4.77 6.25
C TYR A 33 -9.98 -4.61 7.49
N ASP A 34 -11.00 -3.76 7.45
CA ASP A 34 -11.89 -3.54 8.60
C ASP A 34 -12.58 -4.84 9.04
N ASN A 35 -13.04 -5.64 8.08
CA ASN A 35 -13.69 -6.92 8.34
C ASN A 35 -12.75 -8.01 8.89
N LEU A 36 -11.42 -7.87 8.78
CA LEU A 36 -10.48 -8.90 9.23
C LEU A 36 -10.52 -9.09 10.76
N PHE A 37 -10.71 -8.00 11.50
CA PHE A 37 -10.84 -8.01 12.96
C PHE A 37 -12.05 -7.22 13.46
N GLU A 38 -13.00 -6.92 12.56
CA GLU A 38 -14.24 -6.18 12.84
C GLU A 38 -14.02 -4.85 13.58
N ILE A 39 -12.97 -4.11 13.19
CA ILE A 39 -12.63 -2.79 13.74
C ILE A 39 -12.21 -1.86 12.60
N SER A 40 -12.14 -0.56 12.87
CA SER A 40 -11.42 0.36 11.97
C SER A 40 -9.94 -0.02 11.95
N PHE A 41 -9.48 -0.60 10.84
CA PHE A 41 -8.19 -1.24 10.75
C PHE A 41 -7.07 -0.19 10.52
N PRO A 42 -6.09 -0.06 11.43
CA PRO A 42 -5.05 0.95 11.30
C PRO A 42 -4.05 0.59 10.20
N TYR A 43 -3.56 1.58 9.45
CA TYR A 43 -2.47 1.41 8.49
C TYR A 43 -1.78 2.75 8.21
N SER A 44 -0.54 2.68 7.73
CA SER A 44 0.07 3.76 6.94
C SER A 44 -0.02 3.37 5.47
N MET A 45 -0.36 4.32 4.61
CA MET A 45 -0.35 4.11 3.15
C MET A 45 0.45 5.20 2.45
N GLY A 46 0.80 4.97 1.19
CA GLY A 46 1.38 5.99 0.33
C GLY A 46 1.49 5.53 -1.11
N PHE A 47 1.55 6.49 -2.03
CA PHE A 47 1.84 6.25 -3.44
C PHE A 47 3.33 6.45 -3.71
N HIS A 48 3.91 5.53 -4.46
CA HIS A 48 5.18 5.72 -5.14
C HIS A 48 4.89 5.97 -6.61
N GLN A 49 5.27 7.16 -7.06
CA GLN A 49 5.22 7.61 -8.45
C GLN A 49 6.59 8.12 -8.86
N ALA A 50 6.79 8.30 -10.16
CA ALA A 50 8.01 8.91 -10.69
C ALA A 50 8.34 10.23 -9.98
N PRO A 51 9.63 10.52 -9.75
CA PRO A 51 10.08 11.82 -9.26
C PRO A 51 9.51 12.97 -10.11
N VAL A 52 9.13 14.05 -9.46
CA VAL A 52 8.65 15.26 -10.15
C VAL A 52 9.86 16.12 -10.51
N ASN A 53 10.41 15.90 -11.70
CA ASN A 53 11.56 16.62 -12.26
C ASN A 53 11.46 16.72 -13.79
N ASP A 54 12.45 17.33 -14.44
CA ASP A 54 12.49 17.49 -15.91
C ASP A 54 13.04 16.25 -16.65
N VAL A 55 13.08 15.08 -16.01
CA VAL A 55 13.66 13.84 -16.56
C VAL A 55 12.55 12.80 -16.78
N SER A 56 12.57 12.13 -17.93
CA SER A 56 11.66 11.02 -18.19
C SER A 56 12.13 9.77 -17.44
N HIS A 57 11.18 9.11 -16.79
CA HIS A 57 11.40 7.96 -15.91
C HIS A 57 10.57 6.73 -16.38
N PRO A 58 10.82 6.18 -17.59
CA PRO A 58 10.07 5.02 -18.12
C PRO A 58 10.26 3.74 -17.31
N GLU A 59 11.27 3.68 -16.43
CA GLU A 59 11.49 2.59 -15.50
C GLU A 59 10.53 2.60 -14.29
N TRP A 60 9.82 3.70 -14.06
CA TRP A 60 8.89 3.84 -12.93
C TRP A 60 7.50 3.32 -13.26
N HIS A 61 6.90 2.62 -12.30
CA HIS A 61 5.51 2.18 -12.38
C HIS A 61 4.78 2.59 -11.10
N LEU A 62 3.70 3.34 -11.26
CA LEU A 62 2.87 3.82 -10.15
C LEU A 62 2.38 2.66 -9.28
N HIS A 63 2.54 2.75 -7.96
CA HIS A 63 1.94 1.78 -7.06
C HIS A 63 1.69 2.36 -5.66
N ALA A 64 0.70 1.80 -4.96
CA ALA A 64 0.37 2.15 -3.59
C ALA A 64 0.74 1.03 -2.61
N HIS A 65 1.38 1.41 -1.50
CA HIS A 65 1.68 0.52 -0.38
C HIS A 65 0.70 0.75 0.76
N TYR A 66 0.36 -0.34 1.45
CA TYR A 66 -0.39 -0.34 2.70
C TYR A 66 0.43 -1.15 3.71
N TYR A 67 0.74 -0.54 4.85
CA TYR A 67 1.51 -1.14 5.95
C TYR A 67 0.64 -1.25 7.20
N PRO A 68 -0.24 -2.28 7.27
CA PRO A 68 -1.04 -2.59 8.44
C PRO A 68 -0.17 -3.14 9.59
N PRO A 69 -0.34 -2.70 10.85
CA PRO A 69 0.44 -3.20 11.97
C PRO A 69 -0.23 -4.38 12.71
N LEU A 70 -1.52 -4.64 12.54
CA LEU A 70 -2.20 -5.74 13.26
C LEU A 70 -1.79 -7.11 12.70
N LEU A 71 -1.58 -8.08 13.58
CA LEU A 71 -1.01 -9.38 13.21
C LEU A 71 -1.96 -10.55 13.50
N ARG A 72 -2.49 -10.66 14.73
CA ARG A 72 -3.29 -11.84 15.16
C ARG A 72 -4.70 -11.50 15.64
N SER A 73 -4.96 -10.25 16.01
CA SER A 73 -6.27 -9.78 16.46
C SER A 73 -6.33 -8.25 16.43
N ALA A 74 -7.50 -7.69 16.77
CA ALA A 74 -7.69 -6.25 17.01
C ALA A 74 -6.76 -5.65 18.08
N THR A 75 -6.19 -6.48 18.97
CA THR A 75 -5.36 -6.04 20.10
C THR A 75 -3.90 -6.48 20.00
N VAL A 76 -3.54 -7.33 19.02
CA VAL A 76 -2.20 -7.89 18.86
C VAL A 76 -1.57 -7.40 17.55
N ARG A 77 -0.52 -6.58 17.69
CA ARG A 77 0.21 -5.94 16.58
C ARG A 77 1.63 -6.47 16.39
N LYS A 78 2.15 -6.38 15.16
CA LYS A 78 3.57 -6.51 14.83
C LYS A 78 4.32 -5.30 15.37
N PHE A 79 5.49 -5.57 15.95
CA PHE A 79 6.47 -4.57 16.34
C PHE A 79 7.70 -4.71 15.44
N MET A 80 8.08 -3.62 14.79
CA MET A 80 9.33 -3.53 14.02
C MET A 80 10.40 -2.95 14.93
N VAL A 81 11.04 -3.80 15.73
CA VAL A 81 11.99 -3.42 16.79
C VAL A 81 13.23 -4.31 16.74
N GLY A 82 14.21 -4.12 17.64
CA GLY A 82 15.30 -5.07 17.83
C GLY A 82 16.07 -5.41 16.54
N PHE A 83 16.00 -6.67 16.12
CA PHE A 83 16.66 -7.16 14.91
C PHE A 83 16.14 -6.43 13.65
N GLU A 84 14.84 -6.16 13.58
CA GLU A 84 14.24 -5.47 12.43
C GLU A 84 14.71 -4.02 12.27
N MET A 85 15.19 -3.38 13.35
CA MET A 85 15.75 -2.03 13.28
C MET A 85 17.24 -2.00 12.90
N LEU A 86 18.00 -3.05 13.22
CA LEU A 86 19.47 -3.07 13.09
C LEU A 86 20.00 -4.10 12.08
N ALA A 87 19.13 -4.92 11.48
CA ALA A 87 19.51 -5.91 10.50
C ALA A 87 18.54 -5.95 9.32
N SER A 88 17.39 -6.62 9.43
CA SER A 88 16.45 -6.77 8.32
C SER A 88 15.02 -7.06 8.80
N PRO A 89 13.98 -6.70 8.02
CA PRO A 89 12.60 -7.06 8.32
C PRO A 89 12.41 -8.57 8.47
N GLN A 90 11.89 -9.00 9.63
CA GLN A 90 11.56 -10.40 9.90
C GLN A 90 10.08 -10.69 9.59
N ARG A 91 9.82 -11.84 8.98
CA ARG A 91 8.46 -12.37 8.82
C ARG A 91 8.09 -13.20 10.05
N ASP A 92 7.05 -12.77 10.75
CA ASP A 92 6.48 -13.54 11.88
C ASP A 92 5.55 -14.62 11.31
N LEU A 93 6.12 -15.71 10.80
CA LEU A 93 5.39 -16.91 10.40
C LEU A 93 5.41 -17.89 11.58
N THR A 94 4.24 -18.22 12.11
CA THR A 94 4.04 -19.27 13.13
C THR A 94 2.91 -20.18 12.71
#